data_AF-A0A7I4YYZ7-F1
#
_entry.id   AF-A0A7I4YYZ7-F1
#
_cell.length_a   1.000
_cell.length_b   1.000
_cell.length_c   1.000
_cell.angle_alpha   90.00
_cell.angle_beta   90.00
_cell.angle_gamma   90.00
#
_symmetry.space_group_name_H-M   'P 1'
#
loop_
_entity.id
_entity.type
_entity.pdbx_description
1 polymer ?
#
loop_
_entity_poly.entity_id
_entity_poly.type
_entity_poly.pdbx_seq_one_letter_code
_entity_poly.pdbx_strand_id
1 'polypeptide(L)'
;MRYNDKLTWSGEWAKKALEWLKSPEKVDDDMIVIKGKEYFSKTDSKTLWQKVLSILEHRLERRKKEIARLPAGTLYGCNGIIDTKGKKKESIYTACLYMKPQKSAGSGTPLPKETEETFKTLNSMYSDNVEWSDEWAKKALEYLKSPKSVKADVIIKGKQSFPKDDKKEMWEKLLAILEHRFDKRVKEIELLPEGTMYGCNGVINTRGEEESIYTACLYKKP
;
A
#
# COMPACT_ATOMS: atom_id res chain seq x y z
N MET A 1 13.13 13.20 -17.87
CA MET A 1 12.14 12.10 -17.82
C MET A 1 10.91 12.54 -17.04
N ARG A 2 9.93 13.17 -17.69
CA ARG A 2 8.61 13.42 -17.10
C ARG A 2 7.69 12.32 -17.60
N TYR A 3 7.70 11.18 -16.92
CA TYR A 3 6.93 10.02 -17.40
C TYR A 3 5.42 10.17 -17.21
N ASN A 4 4.96 11.13 -16.40
CA ASN A 4 3.56 11.51 -16.28
C ASN A 4 3.43 12.76 -15.39
N ASP A 5 3.05 13.91 -15.96
CA ASP A 5 2.83 15.16 -15.20
C ASP A 5 1.64 15.06 -14.22
N LYS A 6 0.92 13.96 -14.26
CA LYS A 6 -0.25 13.67 -13.41
C LYS A 6 0.13 12.99 -12.09
N LEU A 7 1.37 12.56 -11.90
CA LEU A 7 1.83 11.92 -10.66
C LEU A 7 2.37 12.95 -9.68
N THR A 8 2.17 12.69 -8.38
CA THR A 8 2.59 13.59 -7.30
C THR A 8 3.75 12.97 -6.53
N TRP A 9 4.90 13.65 -6.52
CA TRP A 9 6.04 13.23 -5.70
C TRP A 9 5.70 13.31 -4.21
N SER A 10 6.09 12.30 -3.44
CA SER A 10 5.96 12.28 -1.99
C SER A 10 7.28 11.91 -1.32
N GLY A 11 7.76 12.80 -0.44
CA GLY A 11 8.94 12.56 0.40
C GLY A 11 8.76 11.37 1.35
N GLU A 12 7.53 11.14 1.83
CA GLU A 12 7.19 9.97 2.64
C GLU A 12 7.34 8.67 1.82
N TRP A 13 6.86 8.66 0.57
CA TRP A 13 7.04 7.50 -0.32
C TRP A 13 8.50 7.28 -0.72
N ALA A 14 9.29 8.35 -0.82
CA ALA A 14 10.74 8.22 -1.02
C ALA A 14 11.44 7.62 0.21
N LYS A 15 10.99 7.92 1.44
CA LYS A 15 11.48 7.23 2.65
C LYS A 15 11.08 5.75 2.64
N LYS A 16 9.83 5.44 2.31
CA LYS A 16 9.35 4.05 2.13
C LYS A 16 10.18 3.29 1.09
N ALA A 17 10.54 3.94 -0.02
CA ALA A 17 11.39 3.34 -1.04
C ALA A 17 12.78 2.97 -0.49
N LEU A 18 13.35 3.81 0.38
CA LEU A 18 14.63 3.52 1.04
C LEU A 18 14.51 2.36 2.04
N GLU A 19 13.47 2.35 2.86
CA GLU A 19 13.19 1.26 3.81
C GLU A 19 13.03 -0.07 3.07
N TRP A 20 12.25 -0.06 1.98
CA TRP A 20 12.08 -1.23 1.11
C TRP A 20 13.40 -1.69 0.49
N LEU A 21 14.30 -0.78 0.11
CA LEU A 21 15.63 -1.14 -0.41
C LEU A 21 16.53 -1.79 0.66
N LYS A 22 16.39 -1.40 1.94
CA LYS A 22 17.15 -1.94 3.07
C LYS A 22 16.65 -3.33 3.47
N SER A 23 15.33 -3.53 3.46
CA SER A 23 14.68 -4.81 3.74
C SER A 23 13.63 -5.09 2.66
N PRO A 24 14.02 -5.74 1.54
CA PRO A 24 13.09 -6.05 0.45
C PRO A 24 12.08 -7.13 0.87
N GLU A 25 11.00 -6.72 1.51
CA GLU A 25 9.87 -7.60 1.84
C GLU A 25 9.02 -7.92 0.60
N LYS A 26 8.07 -8.88 0.75
CA LYS A 26 7.01 -9.08 -0.24
C LYS A 26 6.34 -7.73 -0.52
N VAL A 27 6.32 -7.36 -1.80
CA VAL A 27 5.70 -6.12 -2.28
C VAL A 27 4.23 -6.11 -1.86
N ASP A 28 3.80 -5.08 -1.13
CA ASP A 28 2.38 -4.95 -0.80
C ASP A 28 1.54 -4.91 -2.07
N ASP A 29 0.38 -5.58 -2.05
CA ASP A 29 -0.50 -5.70 -3.21
C ASP A 29 -0.96 -4.35 -3.75
N ASP A 30 -0.88 -3.29 -2.95
CA ASP A 30 -1.25 -1.91 -3.26
C ASP A 30 -0.08 -1.07 -3.81
N MET A 31 1.10 -1.65 -4.00
CA MET A 31 2.28 -0.98 -4.54
C MET A 31 2.70 -1.53 -5.91
N ILE A 32 3.13 -0.60 -6.77
CA ILE A 32 3.94 -0.88 -7.95
C ILE A 32 5.39 -0.55 -7.59
N VAL A 33 6.26 -1.55 -7.63
CA VAL A 33 7.70 -1.37 -7.40
C VAL A 33 8.45 -1.50 -8.71
N ILE A 34 9.26 -0.48 -9.02
CA ILE A 34 10.20 -0.50 -10.14
C ILE A 34 11.59 -0.33 -9.55
N LYS A 35 12.42 -1.36 -9.65
CA LYS A 35 13.72 -1.43 -8.97
C LYS A 35 14.81 -1.96 -9.88
N GLY A 36 16.04 -1.58 -9.61
CA GLY A 36 17.19 -2.12 -10.32
C GLY A 36 18.48 -1.94 -9.53
N LYS A 37 19.36 -2.94 -9.64
CA LYS A 37 20.71 -2.92 -9.08
C LYS A 37 21.72 -3.08 -10.20
N GLU A 38 22.71 -2.21 -10.25
CA GLU A 38 23.82 -2.30 -11.20
C GLU A 38 25.15 -1.99 -10.52
N TYR A 39 26.23 -2.45 -11.14
CA TYR A 39 27.60 -2.22 -10.68
C TYR A 39 28.32 -1.32 -11.65
N PHE A 40 28.99 -0.29 -11.13
CA PHE A 40 29.75 0.67 -11.93
C PHE A 40 31.21 0.61 -11.53
N SER A 41 32.12 0.83 -12.48
CA SER A 41 33.52 1.06 -12.13
C SER A 41 33.64 2.32 -11.29
N LYS A 42 34.54 2.35 -10.31
CA LYS A 42 34.85 3.61 -9.60
C LYS A 42 35.51 4.66 -10.50
N THR A 43 36.06 4.24 -11.64
CA THR A 43 36.60 5.11 -12.69
C THR A 43 35.55 5.45 -13.77
N ASP A 44 34.30 5.02 -13.61
CA ASP A 44 33.23 5.36 -14.54
C ASP A 44 32.94 6.86 -14.46
N SER A 45 33.06 7.56 -15.58
CA SER A 45 32.86 9.00 -15.70
C SER A 45 31.40 9.44 -15.62
N LYS A 46 30.45 8.49 -15.67
CA LYS A 46 29.02 8.79 -15.49
C LYS A 46 28.77 9.39 -14.10
N THR A 47 28.01 10.48 -14.09
CA THR A 47 27.48 11.07 -12.85
C THR A 47 26.52 10.10 -12.16
N LEU A 48 26.29 10.31 -10.86
CA LEU A 48 25.31 9.51 -10.11
C LEU A 48 23.92 9.53 -10.78
N TRP A 49 23.49 10.69 -11.26
CA TRP A 49 22.24 10.83 -12.00
C TRP A 49 22.20 9.95 -13.25
N GLN A 50 23.26 9.94 -14.06
CA GLN A 50 23.34 9.11 -15.26
C GLN A 50 23.32 7.61 -14.94
N LYS A 51 24.00 7.21 -13.86
CA LYS A 51 24.00 5.82 -13.38
C LYS A 51 22.62 5.38 -12.88
N VAL A 52 21.93 6.24 -12.11
CA VAL A 52 20.55 5.99 -11.66
C VAL A 52 19.59 5.91 -12.86
N LEU A 53 19.77 6.79 -13.84
CA LEU A 53 18.96 6.82 -15.05
C LEU A 53 19.17 5.54 -15.88
N SER A 54 20.40 5.07 -16.08
CA SER A 54 20.67 3.83 -16.82
C SER A 54 20.03 2.60 -16.14
N ILE A 55 19.97 2.60 -14.81
CA ILE A 55 19.26 1.57 -14.05
C ILE A 55 17.74 1.66 -14.32
N LEU A 56 17.13 2.84 -14.18
CA LEU A 56 15.66 2.91 -14.15
C LEU A 56 15.03 3.03 -15.54
N GLU A 57 15.69 3.59 -16.54
CA GLU A 57 15.11 3.96 -17.85
C GLU A 57 14.41 2.79 -18.54
N HIS A 58 15.15 1.71 -18.84
CA HIS A 58 14.57 0.54 -19.52
C HIS A 58 13.50 -0.17 -18.67
N ARG A 59 13.57 -0.04 -17.33
CA ARG A 59 12.61 -0.66 -16.40
C ARG A 59 11.31 0.14 -16.33
N LEU A 60 11.42 1.47 -16.35
CA LEU A 60 10.29 2.39 -16.46
C LEU A 60 9.61 2.25 -17.82
N GLU A 61 10.38 2.17 -18.91
CA GLU A 61 9.81 2.02 -20.26
C GLU A 61 9.00 0.72 -20.39
N ARG A 62 9.52 -0.40 -19.86
CA ARG A 62 8.79 -1.68 -19.81
C ARG A 62 7.45 -1.61 -19.08
N ARG A 63 7.32 -0.71 -18.09
CA ARG A 63 6.09 -0.54 -17.30
C ARG A 63 5.35 0.75 -17.58
N LYS A 64 5.72 1.46 -18.65
CA LYS A 64 5.17 2.77 -19.02
C LYS A 64 3.65 2.75 -19.16
N LYS A 65 3.09 1.73 -19.80
CA LYS A 65 1.63 1.59 -19.97
C LYS A 65 0.90 1.47 -18.62
N GLU A 66 1.51 0.78 -17.66
CA GLU A 66 0.93 0.61 -16.33
C GLU A 66 0.99 1.89 -15.51
N ILE A 67 2.15 2.58 -15.53
CA ILE A 67 2.35 3.87 -14.86
C ILE A 67 1.45 4.96 -15.48
N ALA A 68 1.28 4.96 -16.81
CA ALA A 68 0.45 5.93 -17.51
C ALA A 68 -1.05 5.78 -17.19
N ARG A 69 -1.50 4.60 -16.76
CA ARG A 69 -2.87 4.33 -16.32
C ARG A 69 -3.14 4.77 -14.88
N LEU A 70 -2.13 5.18 -14.13
CA LEU A 70 -2.30 5.68 -12.78
C LEU A 70 -3.15 6.96 -12.78
N PRO A 71 -4.14 7.10 -11.87
CA PRO A 71 -4.94 8.30 -11.72
C PRO A 71 -4.10 9.54 -11.47
N ALA A 72 -4.62 10.70 -11.87
CA ALA A 72 -4.03 11.98 -11.48
C ALA A 72 -4.01 12.15 -9.96
N GLY A 73 -2.89 12.67 -9.45
CA GLY A 73 -2.61 12.80 -8.02
C GLY A 73 -2.06 11.54 -7.36
N THR A 74 -1.78 10.47 -8.12
CA THR A 74 -1.18 9.25 -7.56
C THR A 74 0.19 9.55 -6.97
N LEU A 75 0.37 9.20 -5.69
CA LEU A 75 1.62 9.38 -4.97
C LEU A 75 2.68 8.39 -5.46
N TYR A 76 3.91 8.89 -5.61
CA TYR A 76 5.07 8.06 -5.85
C TYR A 76 6.30 8.63 -5.15
N GLY A 77 7.30 7.79 -4.93
CA GLY A 77 8.59 8.19 -4.39
C GLY A 77 9.68 7.21 -4.79
N CYS A 78 10.86 7.75 -5.09
CA CYS A 78 12.03 6.96 -5.47
C CYS A 78 13.18 7.20 -4.50
N ASN A 79 14.01 6.18 -4.29
CA ASN A 79 15.23 6.31 -3.52
C ASN A 79 16.29 5.32 -4.00
N GLY A 80 17.50 5.43 -3.44
CA GLY A 80 18.62 4.58 -3.80
C GLY A 80 19.62 4.38 -2.65
N ILE A 81 20.34 3.27 -2.72
CA ILE A 81 21.46 2.92 -1.85
C ILE A 81 22.69 2.75 -2.73
N ILE A 82 23.80 3.38 -2.33
CA ILE A 82 25.11 3.19 -2.97
C ILE A 82 25.97 2.39 -2.01
N ASP A 83 26.51 1.28 -2.49
CA ASP A 83 27.51 0.48 -1.79
C ASP A 83 28.88 0.69 -2.44
N THR A 84 29.78 1.34 -1.71
CA THR A 84 31.14 1.67 -2.14
C THR A 84 32.20 0.72 -1.60
N LYS A 85 31.81 -0.35 -0.90
CA LYS A 85 32.74 -1.31 -0.25
C LYS A 85 33.65 -2.04 -1.25
N GLY A 86 33.24 -2.17 -2.50
CA GLY A 86 34.05 -2.80 -3.55
C GLY A 86 35.32 -1.98 -3.87
N LYS A 87 36.48 -2.64 -3.96
CA LYS A 87 37.76 -1.96 -4.25
C LYS A 87 37.78 -1.26 -5.62
N LYS A 88 37.18 -1.87 -6.65
CA LYS A 88 37.20 -1.37 -8.05
C LYS A 88 35.82 -0.95 -8.58
N LYS A 89 34.75 -1.37 -7.90
CA LYS A 89 33.37 -1.13 -8.34
C LYS A 89 32.54 -0.62 -7.17
N GLU A 90 31.57 0.22 -7.48
CA GLU A 90 30.46 0.55 -6.60
C GLU A 90 29.20 -0.16 -7.11
N SER A 91 28.26 -0.45 -6.21
CA SER A 91 26.93 -0.93 -6.61
C SER A 91 25.90 0.12 -6.25
N ILE A 92 24.96 0.35 -7.16
CA ILE A 92 23.85 1.27 -6.95
C ILE A 92 22.58 0.46 -7.04
N TYR A 93 21.77 0.50 -5.99
CA TYR A 93 20.46 -0.14 -5.92
C TYR A 93 19.40 0.94 -5.79
N THR A 94 18.46 1.01 -6.73
CA THR A 94 17.40 2.02 -6.74
C THR A 94 16.02 1.38 -6.82
N ALA A 95 15.04 2.07 -6.24
CA ALA A 95 13.64 1.70 -6.34
C ALA A 95 12.76 2.95 -6.44
N CYS A 96 11.70 2.84 -7.23
CA CYS A 96 10.56 3.73 -7.29
C CYS A 96 9.32 2.96 -6.86
N LEU A 97 8.62 3.49 -5.85
CA LEU A 97 7.34 2.99 -5.37
C LEU A 97 6.23 3.90 -5.88
N TYR A 98 5.20 3.30 -6.48
CA TYR A 98 4.00 4.00 -6.92
C TYR A 98 2.79 3.40 -6.21
N MET A 99 1.89 4.26 -5.74
CA MET A 99 0.61 3.81 -5.19
C MET A 99 -0.25 3.24 -6.31
N LYS A 100 -0.74 2.01 -6.17
CA LYS A 100 -1.68 1.45 -7.16
C LYS A 100 -3.00 2.22 -7.10
N PRO A 101 -3.66 2.43 -8.25
CA PRO A 101 -5.01 2.92 -8.29
C PRO A 101 -5.87 1.91 -7.54
N GLN A 102 -6.66 2.39 -6.60
CA GLN A 102 -7.68 1.53 -6.03
C GLN A 102 -8.64 1.18 -7.15
N LYS A 103 -8.84 -0.12 -7.41
CA LYS A 103 -10.11 -0.53 -8.00
C LYS A 103 -11.13 -0.25 -6.91
N SER A 104 -12.08 0.66 -7.15
CA SER A 104 -13.28 0.69 -6.32
C SER A 104 -13.82 -0.73 -6.29
N ALA A 105 -14.35 -1.15 -5.14
CA ALA A 105 -14.91 -2.48 -5.05
C ALA A 105 -16.08 -2.72 -6.03
N GLY A 106 -16.55 -1.67 -6.71
CA GLY A 106 -17.66 -1.72 -7.63
C GLY A 106 -18.96 -2.00 -6.88
N SER A 107 -19.88 -2.69 -7.54
CA SER A 107 -21.19 -3.10 -7.00
C SER A 107 -21.10 -4.30 -6.05
N GLY A 108 -20.04 -4.44 -5.25
CA GLY A 108 -19.91 -5.52 -4.28
C GLY A 108 -20.93 -5.38 -3.14
N THR A 109 -21.35 -6.51 -2.57
CA THR A 109 -22.26 -6.52 -1.41
C THR A 109 -21.47 -6.14 -0.16
N PRO A 110 -21.96 -5.23 0.69
CA PRO A 110 -21.34 -4.96 1.99
C PRO A 110 -21.17 -6.24 2.80
N LEU A 111 -20.11 -6.31 3.60
CA LEU A 111 -19.94 -7.43 4.51
C LEU A 111 -21.05 -7.45 5.58
N PRO A 112 -21.43 -8.64 6.08
CA PRO A 112 -22.44 -8.78 7.12
C PRO A 112 -22.04 -8.08 8.43
N LYS A 113 -23.02 -7.66 9.24
CA LYS A 113 -22.76 -6.93 10.49
C LYS A 113 -21.97 -7.77 11.50
N GLU A 114 -22.10 -9.08 11.44
CA GLU A 114 -21.38 -10.05 12.26
C GLU A 114 -19.85 -9.94 12.11
N THR A 115 -19.36 -9.37 10.99
CA THR A 115 -17.93 -9.11 10.79
C THR A 115 -17.38 -7.95 11.63
N GLU A 116 -18.27 -7.14 12.23
CA GLU A 116 -17.92 -6.03 13.12
C GLU A 116 -17.06 -6.49 14.30
N GLU A 117 -17.44 -7.61 14.92
CA GLU A 117 -16.70 -8.16 16.07
C GLU A 117 -15.29 -8.60 15.68
N THR A 118 -15.12 -9.16 14.48
CA THR A 118 -13.80 -9.49 13.94
C THR A 118 -12.95 -8.23 13.78
N PHE A 119 -13.52 -7.14 13.24
CA PHE A 119 -12.78 -5.88 13.10
C PHE A 119 -12.40 -5.26 14.45
N LYS A 120 -13.31 -5.31 15.44
CA LYS A 120 -13.03 -4.82 16.79
C LYS A 120 -11.91 -5.62 17.46
N THR A 121 -12.03 -6.95 17.42
CA THR A 121 -11.04 -7.87 17.98
C THR A 121 -9.67 -7.70 17.33
N LEU A 122 -9.63 -7.55 16.00
CA LEU A 122 -8.37 -7.31 15.32
C LEU A 122 -7.76 -5.98 15.75
N ASN A 123 -8.55 -4.91 15.87
CA ASN A 123 -8.03 -3.59 16.25
C ASN A 123 -7.46 -3.57 17.67
N SER A 124 -8.16 -4.20 18.62
CA SER A 124 -7.72 -4.27 20.02
C SER A 124 -6.40 -5.00 20.21
N MET A 125 -5.93 -5.76 19.22
CA MET A 125 -4.59 -6.35 19.26
C MET A 125 -3.47 -5.33 19.02
N TYR A 126 -3.77 -4.14 18.47
CA TYR A 126 -2.77 -3.14 18.07
C TYR A 126 -2.90 -1.79 18.78
N SER A 127 -4.05 -1.45 19.36
CA SER A 127 -4.20 -0.23 20.16
C SER A 127 -5.42 -0.28 21.08
N ASP A 128 -5.22 0.15 22.32
CA ASP A 128 -6.29 0.37 23.30
C ASP A 128 -6.78 1.84 23.30
N ASN A 129 -6.14 2.72 22.51
CA ASN A 129 -6.43 4.16 22.50
C ASN A 129 -7.53 4.57 21.52
N VAL A 130 -8.15 3.59 20.84
CA VAL A 130 -9.10 3.82 19.75
C VAL A 130 -10.49 3.32 20.09
N GLU A 131 -11.51 4.08 19.70
CA GLU A 131 -12.90 3.78 20.01
C GLU A 131 -13.71 3.49 18.74
N TRP A 132 -14.48 2.40 18.76
CA TRP A 132 -15.31 2.01 17.62
C TRP A 132 -16.43 3.03 17.39
N SER A 133 -16.67 3.36 16.12
CA SER A 133 -17.77 4.20 15.67
C SER A 133 -18.50 3.60 14.47
N ASP A 134 -19.81 3.38 14.65
CA ASP A 134 -20.70 2.96 13.56
C ASP A 134 -20.74 3.97 12.41
N GLU A 135 -20.55 5.26 12.70
CA GLU A 135 -20.44 6.30 11.68
C GLU A 135 -19.16 6.11 10.85
N TRP A 136 -18.03 5.85 11.51
CA TRP A 136 -16.77 5.59 10.82
C TRP A 136 -16.78 4.25 10.06
N ALA A 137 -17.51 3.25 10.54
CA ALA A 137 -17.73 2.00 9.82
C ALA A 137 -18.54 2.22 8.53
N LYS A 138 -19.56 3.09 8.55
CA LYS A 138 -20.29 3.51 7.34
C LYS A 138 -19.37 4.28 6.37
N LYS A 139 -18.54 5.17 6.89
CA LYS A 139 -17.53 5.89 6.10
C LYS A 139 -16.48 4.96 5.50
N ALA A 140 -16.09 3.88 6.18
CA ALA A 140 -15.20 2.87 5.62
C ALA A 140 -15.81 2.18 4.40
N LEU A 141 -17.11 1.85 4.46
CA LEU A 141 -17.84 1.32 3.30
C LEU A 141 -17.94 2.34 2.16
N GLU A 142 -18.21 3.62 2.48
CA GLU A 142 -18.24 4.70 1.49
C GLU A 142 -16.89 4.87 0.80
N TYR A 143 -15.81 4.85 1.59
CA TYR A 143 -14.44 4.92 1.11
C TYR A 143 -14.12 3.79 0.13
N LEU A 144 -14.56 2.55 0.39
CA LEU A 144 -14.34 1.43 -0.52
C LEU A 144 -15.05 1.60 -1.88
N LYS A 145 -16.15 2.35 -1.91
CA LYS A 145 -16.88 2.69 -3.14
C LYS A 145 -16.24 3.88 -3.86
N SER A 146 -15.85 4.91 -3.11
CA SER A 146 -15.24 6.14 -3.62
C SER A 146 -14.12 6.60 -2.67
N PRO A 147 -12.86 6.18 -2.90
CA PRO A 147 -11.77 6.45 -1.97
C PRO A 147 -11.43 7.94 -1.78
N LYS A 148 -12.00 8.83 -2.61
CA LYS A 148 -11.82 10.28 -2.52
C LYS A 148 -12.92 10.99 -1.73
N SER A 149 -14.01 10.31 -1.37
CA SER A 149 -15.15 10.95 -0.70
C SER A 149 -14.95 11.08 0.81
N VAL A 150 -14.12 10.23 1.41
CA VAL A 150 -13.87 10.22 2.85
C VAL A 150 -12.42 10.59 3.15
N LYS A 151 -12.24 11.54 4.08
CA LYS A 151 -10.94 11.89 4.66
C LYS A 151 -10.80 11.24 6.04
N ALA A 152 -9.70 10.52 6.22
CA ALA A 152 -9.30 9.91 7.50
C ALA A 152 -7.81 10.20 7.73
N ASP A 153 -7.39 10.21 9.00
CA ASP A 153 -6.00 10.49 9.36
C ASP A 153 -5.11 9.26 9.14
N VAL A 154 -5.65 8.07 9.42
CA VAL A 154 -5.01 6.78 9.11
C VAL A 154 -6.00 5.90 8.37
N ILE A 155 -5.51 5.13 7.40
CA ILE A 155 -6.30 4.21 6.58
C ILE A 155 -5.53 2.89 6.46
N ILE A 156 -6.11 1.84 7.02
CA ILE A 156 -5.68 0.46 6.77
C ILE A 156 -6.68 -0.14 5.79
N LYS A 157 -6.22 -0.71 4.68
CA LYS A 157 -7.10 -1.27 3.66
C LYS A 157 -6.48 -2.52 3.07
N GLY A 158 -7.31 -3.47 2.69
CA GLY A 158 -6.86 -4.72 2.10
C GLY A 158 -7.78 -5.23 1.03
N LYS A 159 -7.22 -6.13 0.21
CA LYS A 159 -7.96 -6.88 -0.78
C LYS A 159 -7.34 -8.26 -0.89
N GLN A 160 -8.17 -9.29 -0.97
CA GLN A 160 -7.75 -10.62 -1.36
C GLN A 160 -8.86 -11.33 -2.15
N SER A 161 -8.46 -12.20 -3.08
CA SER A 161 -9.38 -13.13 -3.72
C SER A 161 -9.28 -14.51 -3.06
N PHE A 162 -10.41 -15.20 -2.99
CA PHE A 162 -10.53 -16.57 -2.50
C PHE A 162 -11.28 -17.42 -3.52
N PRO A 163 -10.90 -18.69 -3.71
CA PRO A 163 -11.73 -19.64 -4.45
C PRO A 163 -13.14 -19.71 -3.85
N LYS A 164 -14.17 -19.92 -4.68
CA LYS A 164 -15.56 -20.01 -4.19
C LYS A 164 -15.83 -21.21 -3.29
N ASP A 165 -15.04 -22.25 -3.42
CA ASP A 165 -15.05 -23.45 -2.59
C ASP A 165 -14.07 -23.35 -1.40
N ASP A 166 -13.47 -22.18 -1.18
CA ASP A 166 -12.63 -21.94 0.00
C ASP A 166 -13.48 -22.07 1.28
N LYS A 167 -13.12 -23.08 2.08
CA LYS A 167 -13.79 -23.47 3.31
C LYS A 167 -13.50 -22.55 4.50
N LYS A 168 -12.63 -21.54 4.33
CA LYS A 168 -12.36 -20.57 5.40
C LYS A 168 -13.60 -19.77 5.75
N GLU A 169 -13.78 -19.59 7.04
CA GLU A 169 -14.79 -18.71 7.59
C GLU A 169 -14.48 -17.24 7.26
N MET A 170 -15.50 -16.38 7.33
CA MET A 170 -15.33 -14.96 6.99
C MET A 170 -14.26 -14.28 7.85
N TRP A 171 -14.18 -14.61 9.15
CA TRP A 171 -13.19 -14.03 10.04
C TRP A 171 -11.76 -14.43 9.67
N GLU A 172 -11.52 -15.68 9.24
CA GLU A 172 -10.22 -16.15 8.76
C GLU A 172 -9.81 -15.42 7.48
N LYS A 173 -10.76 -15.20 6.56
CA LYS A 173 -10.55 -14.42 5.34
C LYS A 173 -10.20 -12.96 5.67
N LEU A 174 -10.87 -12.36 6.65
CA LEU A 174 -10.59 -11.01 7.12
C LEU A 174 -9.21 -10.88 7.76
N LEU A 175 -8.81 -11.84 8.61
CA LEU A 175 -7.47 -11.87 9.19
C LEU A 175 -6.40 -12.00 8.09
N ALA A 176 -6.57 -12.92 7.15
CA ALA A 176 -5.64 -13.08 6.01
C ALA A 176 -5.47 -11.78 5.21
N ILE A 177 -6.53 -10.98 5.10
CA ILE A 177 -6.48 -9.67 4.45
C ILE A 177 -5.81 -8.64 5.34
N LEU A 178 -6.12 -8.55 6.64
CA LEU A 178 -5.80 -7.37 7.43
C LEU A 178 -4.60 -7.53 8.36
N GLU A 179 -4.33 -8.70 8.92
CA GLU A 179 -3.31 -8.91 9.97
C GLU A 179 -1.95 -8.32 9.60
N HIS A 180 -1.33 -8.81 8.52
CA HIS A 180 -0.03 -8.30 8.05
C HIS A 180 -0.04 -6.80 7.71
N ARG A 181 -1.20 -6.24 7.36
CA ARG A 181 -1.33 -4.80 7.04
C ARG A 181 -1.40 -3.95 8.30
N PHE A 182 -1.99 -4.48 9.37
CA PHE A 182 -1.92 -3.90 10.71
C PHE A 182 -0.49 -4.03 11.25
N ASP A 183 0.16 -5.19 11.17
CA ASP A 183 1.56 -5.39 11.60
C ASP A 183 2.50 -4.35 10.99
N LYS A 184 2.40 -4.13 9.67
CA LYS A 184 3.22 -3.15 8.95
C LYS A 184 2.98 -1.70 9.39
N ARG A 185 1.82 -1.42 9.96
CA ARG A 185 1.41 -0.08 10.40
C ARG A 185 1.22 0.01 11.90
N VAL A 186 1.71 -0.97 12.67
CA VAL A 186 1.55 -1.03 14.13
C VAL A 186 1.98 0.26 14.79
N LYS A 187 3.14 0.81 14.43
CA LYS A 187 3.63 2.09 14.97
C LYS A 187 2.71 3.27 14.68
N GLU A 188 2.03 3.27 13.54
CA GLU A 188 1.09 4.35 13.18
C GLU A 188 -0.20 4.25 13.98
N ILE A 189 -0.62 3.03 14.33
CA ILE A 189 -1.85 2.71 15.06
C ILE A 189 -1.64 2.87 16.58
N GLU A 190 -0.53 2.37 17.13
CA GLU A 190 -0.16 2.50 18.55
C GLU A 190 0.04 3.96 18.97
N LEU A 191 0.56 4.80 18.07
CA LEU A 191 0.79 6.22 18.32
C LEU A 191 -0.47 7.09 18.12
N LEU A 192 -1.64 6.49 17.86
CA LEU A 192 -2.89 7.23 17.83
C LEU A 192 -3.22 7.74 19.25
N PRO A 193 -3.59 9.02 19.39
CA PRO A 193 -3.96 9.57 20.69
C PRO A 193 -5.25 8.94 21.20
N GLU A 194 -5.39 8.88 22.52
CA GLU A 194 -6.63 8.52 23.19
C GLU A 194 -7.81 9.36 22.68
N GLY A 195 -8.98 8.73 22.53
CA GLY A 195 -10.16 9.35 21.92
C GLY A 195 -10.16 9.35 20.39
N THR A 196 -9.22 8.65 19.75
CA THR A 196 -9.26 8.44 18.30
C THR A 196 -10.43 7.53 17.93
N MET A 197 -11.35 8.02 17.10
CA MET A 197 -12.46 7.21 16.60
C MET A 197 -12.00 6.36 15.42
N TYR A 198 -12.47 5.13 15.34
CA TYR A 198 -12.23 4.27 14.19
C TYR A 198 -13.47 3.51 13.75
N GLY A 199 -13.46 3.04 12.51
CA GLY A 199 -14.47 2.13 12.02
C GLY A 199 -13.99 1.37 10.81
N CYS A 200 -14.38 0.10 10.73
CA CYS A 200 -14.00 -0.80 9.66
C CYS A 200 -15.22 -1.31 8.91
N ASN A 201 -15.04 -1.62 7.62
CA ASN A 201 -16.04 -2.31 6.82
C ASN A 201 -15.39 -3.04 5.65
N GLY A 202 -16.19 -3.80 4.93
CA GLY A 202 -15.77 -4.43 3.70
C GLY A 202 -16.89 -4.64 2.71
N VAL A 203 -16.51 -5.15 1.55
CA VAL A 203 -17.39 -5.50 0.45
C VAL A 203 -16.87 -6.77 -0.20
N ILE A 204 -17.78 -7.67 -0.49
CA ILE A 204 -17.51 -8.91 -1.18
C ILE A 204 -18.07 -8.85 -2.60
N ASN A 205 -17.25 -9.27 -3.56
CA ASN A 205 -17.65 -9.41 -4.95
C ASN A 205 -17.51 -10.87 -5.35
N THR A 206 -18.64 -11.53 -5.58
CA THR A 206 -18.74 -12.95 -5.91
C THR A 206 -18.85 -13.21 -7.42
N ARG A 207 -18.60 -12.19 -8.26
CA ARG A 207 -18.62 -12.32 -9.73
C ARG A 207 -17.37 -13.04 -10.22
N GLY A 208 -17.54 -14.08 -11.04
CA GLY A 208 -16.46 -14.87 -11.63
C GLY A 208 -16.23 -16.20 -10.92
N GLU A 209 -15.02 -16.74 -11.02
CA GLU A 209 -14.62 -18.03 -10.43
C GLU A 209 -14.13 -17.89 -8.99
N GLU A 210 -13.74 -16.68 -8.58
CA GLU A 210 -13.29 -16.33 -7.23
C GLU A 210 -14.24 -15.33 -6.59
N GLU A 211 -14.23 -15.27 -5.26
CA GLU A 211 -14.77 -14.14 -4.52
C GLU A 211 -13.65 -13.18 -4.11
N SER A 212 -13.81 -11.90 -4.42
CA SER A 212 -12.88 -10.84 -4.00
C SER A 212 -13.46 -10.09 -2.82
N ILE A 213 -12.74 -10.06 -1.70
CA ILE A 213 -13.10 -9.27 -0.52
C ILE A 213 -12.19 -8.04 -0.46
N TYR A 214 -12.79 -6.87 -0.26
CA TYR A 214 -12.11 -5.60 -0.05
C TYR A 214 -12.49 -5.09 1.33
N THR A 215 -11.52 -4.60 2.10
CA THR A 215 -11.72 -4.09 3.46
C THR A 215 -11.03 -2.75 3.65
N ALA A 216 -11.59 -1.92 4.53
CA ALA A 216 -10.98 -0.69 4.99
C ALA A 216 -11.31 -0.47 6.46
N CYS A 217 -10.32 0.02 7.21
CA CYS A 217 -10.40 0.56 8.55
C CYS A 217 -9.91 2.00 8.50
N LEU A 218 -10.76 2.93 8.93
CA LEU A 218 -10.48 4.36 8.94
C LEU A 218 -10.35 4.84 10.37
N TYR A 219 -9.37 5.71 10.62
CA TYR A 219 -9.14 6.31 11.93
C TYR A 219 -9.16 7.83 11.83
N LYS A 220 -9.76 8.45 12.82
CA LYS A 220 -9.88 9.90 12.96
C LYS A 220 -9.43 10.32 14.34
N LYS A 221 -8.34 11.07 14.36
CA LYS A 221 -7.82 11.71 15.57
C LYS A 221 -8.85 12.73 16.11
N PRO A 222 -8.93 12.92 17.44
CA PRO A 222 -9.80 13.91 18.07
C PRO A 222 -9.52 15.33 17.58
#